data_AF-A0A935Y4Y0-F1
#
_entry.id   AF-A0A935Y4Y0-F1
#
_cell.length_a   1.000
_cell.length_b   1.000
_cell.length_c   1.000
_cell.angle_alpha   90.00
_cell.angle_beta   90.00
_cell.angle_gamma   90.00
#
_symmetry.space_group_name_H-M   'P 1'
#
loop_
_entity.id
_entity.type
_entity.pdbx_description
1 polymer ?
#
loop_
_entity_poly.entity_id
_entity_poly.type
_entity_poly.pdbx_seq_one_letter_code
_entity_poly.pdbx_strand_id
1 'polypeptide(L)' 'MAQYLEVSLDWLTGQTDLELDRKKIQRIEEVFKMKLKYEVHVFAMLDAFLAKNKLQAILV' A
#
# COMPACT_ATOMS: atom_id res chain seq x y z
N MET A 1 -3.64 -15.25 16.26
CA MET A 1 -4.94 -14.85 15.68
C MET A 1 -4.77 -14.13 14.34
N ALA A 2 -4.13 -12.95 14.27
CA ALA A 2 -3.88 -12.25 12.99
C ALA A 2 -3.06 -13.08 11.97
N GLN A 3 -2.16 -13.94 12.46
CA GLN A 3 -1.37 -14.86 11.63
C GLN A 3 -2.22 -15.90 10.85
N TYR A 4 -3.48 -16.12 11.23
CA TYR A 4 -4.41 -17.06 10.57
C TYR A 4 -5.37 -16.38 9.58
N LEU A 5 -5.59 -15.06 9.71
CA LEU A 5 -6.62 -14.35 8.95
C LEU A 5 -6.10 -13.64 7.69
N GLU A 6 -4.81 -13.77 7.36
CA GLU A 6 -4.20 -13.16 6.15
C GLU A 6 -4.49 -11.66 5.93
N VAL A 7 -4.86 -10.92 6.97
CA VAL A 7 -5.24 -9.49 6.92
C VAL A 7 -4.53 -8.69 8.02
N SER A 8 -4.50 -7.37 7.90
CA SER A 8 -3.87 -6.49 8.89
C SER A 8 -4.58 -6.54 10.25
N LEU A 9 -3.81 -6.36 11.34
CA LEU A 9 -4.37 -6.29 12.70
C LEU A 9 -5.31 -5.08 12.84
N ASP A 10 -4.96 -3.96 12.22
CA ASP A 10 -5.78 -2.74 12.25
C ASP A 10 -7.15 -2.93 11.59
N TRP A 11 -7.25 -3.78 10.57
CA TRP A 11 -8.52 -4.16 9.98
C TRP A 11 -9.32 -5.08 10.93
N LEU A 12 -8.64 -6.06 11.54
CA LEU A 12 -9.27 -6.99 12.50
C LEU A 12 -9.80 -6.31 13.76
N THR A 13 -9.17 -5.23 14.19
CA THR A 13 -9.60 -4.45 15.35
C THR A 13 -10.52 -3.29 14.99
N GLY A 14 -10.90 -3.14 13.71
CA GLY A 14 -11.79 -2.08 13.24
C GLY A 14 -11.18 -0.68 13.30
N GLN A 15 -9.85 -0.56 13.37
CA GLN A 15 -9.13 0.72 13.33
C GLN A 15 -8.99 1.27 11.91
N THR A 16 -9.22 0.43 10.89
CA THR A 16 -9.28 0.85 9.50
C THR A 16 -10.29 0.03 8.71
N ASP A 17 -11.04 0.70 7.83
CA ASP A 17 -11.90 0.05 6.83
C ASP A 17 -11.09 -0.56 5.67
N LEU A 18 -9.78 -0.30 5.63
CA LEU A 18 -8.90 -0.77 4.56
C LEU A 18 -8.47 -2.22 4.80
N GLU A 19 -9.07 -3.13 4.05
CA GLU A 19 -8.65 -4.54 4.03
C GLU A 19 -7.33 -4.69 3.25
N LEU A 20 -6.24 -4.82 3.99
CA LEU A 20 -4.94 -5.19 3.45
C LEU A 20 -4.73 -6.69 3.63
N ASP A 21 -4.84 -7.43 2.53
CA ASP A 21 -4.46 -8.84 2.52
C ASP A 21 -2.94 -9.03 2.68
N ARG A 22 -2.53 -10.25 3.04
CA ARG A 22 -1.13 -10.62 3.32
C ARG A 22 -0.21 -10.33 2.15
N LYS A 23 -0.67 -10.48 0.90
CA LYS A 23 0.15 -10.24 -0.29
C LYS A 23 0.42 -8.74 -0.46
N LYS A 24 -0.57 -7.89 -0.21
CA LYS A 24 -0.42 -6.43 -0.21
C LYS A 24 0.52 -6.00 0.92
N ILE A 25 0.37 -6.56 2.13
CA ILE A 25 1.24 -6.28 3.28
C ILE A 25 2.68 -6.68 2.97
N GLN A 26 2.93 -7.87 2.43
CA GLN A 26 4.27 -8.34 2.08
C GLN A 26 4.97 -7.42 1.08
N ARG A 27 4.23 -6.94 0.06
CA ARG A 27 4.79 -5.98 -0.91
C ARG A 27 5.16 -4.65 -0.25
N ILE A 28 4.33 -4.15 0.67
CA ILE A 28 4.63 -2.93 1.43
C ILE A 28 5.88 -3.15 2.30
N GLU A 29 5.98 -4.28 3.00
CA GLU A 29 7.17 -4.63 3.78
C GLU A 29 8.44 -4.72 2.93
N GLU A 30 8.36 -5.29 1.72
CA GLU A 30 9.50 -5.36 0.81
C GLU A 30 10.01 -3.96 0.43
N VAL A 31 9.10 -3.01 0.20
CA VAL A 31 9.45 -1.60 -0.09
C VAL A 31 10.14 -0.95 1.12
N PHE A 32 9.62 -1.13 2.33
CA PHE A 32 10.24 -0.58 3.54
C PHE A 32 11.57 -1.25 3.91
N LYS A 33 11.82 -2.48 3.44
CA LYS A 33 13.13 -3.17 3.60
C LYS A 33 14.17 -2.72 2.58
N MET A 34 13.80 -1.91 1.57
CA MET A 34 14.76 -1.41 0.58
C MET A 34 15.70 -0.35 1.17
N LYS A 35 16.84 -0.11 0.52
CA LYS A 35 17.68 1.06 0.89
C LYS A 35 16.90 2.34 0.62
N LEU A 36 17.01 3.33 1.50
CA LEU A 36 16.31 4.62 1.45
C LEU A 36 16.22 5.24 0.04
N LYS A 37 17.32 5.20 -0.72
CA LYS A 37 17.34 5.73 -2.10
C LYS A 37 16.35 5.05 -3.05
N TYR A 38 16.12 3.75 -2.91
CA TYR A 38 15.20 2.98 -3.75
C TYR A 38 13.75 3.15 -3.28
N GLU A 39 13.53 3.22 -1.98
CA GLU A 39 12.22 3.51 -1.38
C GLU A 39 11.66 4.84 -1.91
N VAL A 40 12.47 5.90 -1.94
CA VAL A 40 12.08 7.21 -2.49
C VAL A 40 11.64 7.12 -3.96
N HIS A 41 12.30 6.28 -4.76
CA HIS A 41 11.90 6.09 -6.17
C HIS A 41 10.58 5.34 -6.30
N VAL A 42 10.30 4.37 -5.43
CA VAL A 42 9.02 3.65 -5.41
C VAL A 42 7.89 4.62 -5.05
N PHE A 43 8.07 5.48 -4.05
CA PHE A 43 7.06 6.48 -3.70
C PHE A 43 6.85 7.51 -4.81
N ALA A 44 7.92 8.02 -5.43
CA ALA A 44 7.79 8.94 -6.57
C ALA A 44 7.02 8.32 -7.75
N MET A 45 7.25 7.04 -8.04
CA MET A 45 6.48 6.31 -9.06
C MET A 45 5.01 6.18 -8.67
N LEU A 46 4.73 5.87 -7.40
CA LEU A 46 3.38 5.73 -6.87
C LEU A 46 2.61 7.06 -6.97
N ASP A 47 3.24 8.16 -6.57
CA ASP A 47 2.66 9.51 -6.64
C ASP A 47 2.36 9.92 -8.08
N ALA A 48 3.29 9.69 -9.00
CA ALA A 48 3.09 9.97 -10.42
C ALA A 48 1.92 9.17 -11.00
N PHE A 49 1.81 7.89 -10.64
CA PHE A 49 0.70 7.03 -11.07
C PHE A 49 -0.65 7.51 -10.52
N LEU A 50 -0.72 7.86 -9.24
CA LEU A 50 -1.93 8.38 -8.60
C LEU A 50 -2.35 9.73 -9.21
N ALA A 51 -1.39 10.64 -9.45
CA ALA A 51 -1.65 11.92 -10.09
C ALA A 51 -2.22 11.74 -11.50
N LYS A 52 -1.63 10.85 -12.30
CA LYS A 52 -2.14 10.52 -13.64
C LYS A 52 -3.58 10.01 -13.59
N ASN A 53 -3.89 9.08 -12.69
CA ASN A 53 -5.23 8.48 -12.62
C ASN A 53 -6.28 9.48 -12.12
N LYS A 54 -5.91 10.36 -11.17
CA LYS A 54 -6.80 11.44 -10.73
C LYS A 54 -7.13 12.40 -11.87
N LEU A 55 -6.14 12.77 -12.70
CA LEU A 55 -6.35 13.61 -13.87
C LEU A 55 -7.23 12.92 -14.92
N GLN A 56 -7.02 11.63 -15.16
CA GLN A 56 -7.87 10.85 -16.07
C GLN A 56 -9.31 10.73 -15.56
N ALA A 57 -9.53 10.58 -14.25
CA ALA A 57 -10.86 10.50 -13.67
C ALA A 57 -11.66 11.82 -13.76
N ILE A 58 -10.99 12.96 -13.94
CA ILE A 58 -11.63 14.28 -14.10
C ILE A 58 -11.88 14.63 -15.58
N LEU A 59 -11.10 14.02 -16.49
CA LEU A 59 -11.20 14.22 -17.96
C LEU A 59 -12.18 13.25 -18.64
N VAL A 60 -12.82 12.36 -17.88
CA VAL A 60 -13.91 11.45 -18.31
C VAL A 60 -15.21 11.96 -17.75
#